data_AF-A0A5C6XC18-F1
#
_entry.id   AF-A0A5C6XC18-F1
#
_cell.length_a   1.000
_cell.length_b   1.000
_cell.length_c   1.000
_cell.angle_alpha   90.00
_cell.angle_beta   90.00
_cell.angle_gamma   90.00
#
_symmetry.space_group_name_H-M   'P 1'
#
loop_
_entity.id
_entity.type
_entity.pdbx_description
1 polymer ?
#
loop_
_entity_poly.entity_id
_entity_poly.type
_entity_poly.pdbx_seq_one_letter_code
_entity_poly.pdbx_strand_id
1 'polypeptide(L)'
;MQSSKLIVVAIALIIVGGVAAWSYVNFVESPPYDPEVAHEFAHYFERRCVGQHDESVCADAIGSHHRPCFNEAMVMNEAGDFAVDHDREVYMTCMRAALPQPAATP
;
A
#
# COMPACT_ATOMS: atom_id res chain seq x y z
N MET A 1 -12.13 31.77 -31.59
CA MET A 1 -12.68 30.39 -31.59
C MET A 1 -11.62 29.30 -31.71
N GLN A 2 -10.57 29.43 -32.54
CA GLN A 2 -9.50 28.42 -32.64
C GLN A 2 -8.73 28.18 -31.33
N SER A 3 -8.44 29.23 -30.57
CA SER A 3 -7.69 29.12 -29.31
C SER A 3 -8.42 28.31 -28.23
N SER A 4 -9.75 28.43 -28.10
CA SER A 4 -10.52 27.59 -27.16
C SER A 4 -10.51 26.12 -27.53
N LYS A 5 -10.50 25.77 -28.82
CA LYS A 5 -10.41 24.36 -29.25
C LYS A 5 -9.05 23.76 -28.93
N LEU A 6 -7.97 24.53 -29.11
CA LEU A 6 -6.61 24.13 -28.74
C LEU A 6 -6.47 23.90 -27.23
N ILE A 7 -7.05 24.77 -26.40
CA ILE A 7 -7.04 24.61 -24.94
C ILE A 7 -7.77 23.33 -24.52
N VAL A 8 -8.95 23.07 -25.10
CA VAL A 8 -9.72 21.84 -24.79
C VAL A 8 -8.93 20.59 -25.18
N VAL A 9 -8.26 20.58 -26.34
CA VAL A 9 -7.40 19.46 -26.77
C VAL A 9 -6.21 19.28 -25.83
N ALA A 10 -5.56 20.36 -25.42
CA ALA A 10 -4.44 20.30 -24.48
C ALA A 10 -4.87 19.71 -23.12
N ILE A 11 -6.01 20.14 -22.59
CA ILE A 11 -6.56 19.59 -21.33
C ILE A 11 -6.90 18.11 -21.50
N ALA A 12 -7.54 17.73 -22.61
CA ALA A 12 -7.87 16.34 -22.88
C ALA A 12 -6.61 15.44 -22.94
N LEU A 13 -5.54 15.92 -23.59
CA LEU A 13 -4.26 15.21 -23.64
C LEU A 13 -3.60 15.07 -22.27
N ILE A 14 -3.67 16.09 -21.42
CA ILE A 14 -3.16 16.03 -20.05
C ILE A 14 -3.93 14.98 -19.23
N ILE A 15 -5.26 14.96 -19.35
CA ILE A 15 -6.11 13.98 -18.63
C ILE A 15 -5.77 12.57 -19.10
N VAL A 16 -5.75 12.33 -20.42
CA VAL A 16 -5.44 11.01 -20.98
C VAL A 16 -4.02 10.57 -20.60
N GLY A 17 -3.05 11.47 -20.68
CA GLY A 17 -1.67 11.22 -20.26
C GLY A 17 -1.55 10.88 -18.77
N GLY A 18 -2.25 11.62 -17.91
CA GLY A 18 -2.30 11.37 -16.47
C GLY A 18 -2.91 10.00 -16.13
N VAL A 19 -4.03 9.65 -16.78
CA VAL A 19 -4.67 8.33 -16.61
C VAL A 19 -3.78 7.20 -17.11
N ALA A 20 -3.10 7.38 -18.24
CA ALA A 20 -2.18 6.39 -18.79
C ALA A 20 -0.98 6.16 -17.86
N ALA A 21 -0.37 7.24 -17.36
CA ALA A 21 0.73 7.16 -16.40
C ALA A 21 0.31 6.47 -15.09
N TRP A 22 -0.84 6.85 -14.52
CA TRP A 22 -1.37 6.22 -13.32
C TRP A 22 -1.69 4.74 -13.52
N SER A 23 -2.27 4.39 -14.67
CA SER A 23 -2.55 3.00 -15.03
C SER A 23 -1.26 2.19 -15.15
N TYR A 24 -0.23 2.74 -15.81
CA TYR A 24 1.06 2.05 -15.96
C TYR A 24 1.68 1.69 -14.61
N VAL A 25 1.72 2.63 -13.67
CA VAL A 25 2.24 2.39 -12.31
C VAL A 25 1.43 1.32 -11.57
N ASN A 26 0.10 1.31 -11.74
CA ASN A 26 -0.77 0.34 -11.05
C ASN A 26 -0.82 -1.05 -11.70
N PHE A 27 -0.48 -1.20 -12.98
CA PHE A 27 -0.57 -2.49 -13.68
C PHE A 27 0.79 -3.12 -14.03
N VAL A 28 1.84 -2.32 -14.16
CA VAL A 28 3.18 -2.79 -14.56
C VAL A 28 4.15 -2.77 -13.39
N GLU A 29 4.14 -1.71 -12.60
CA GLU A 29 5.05 -1.57 -11.44
C GLU A 29 4.46 -2.09 -10.14
N SER A 30 3.13 -2.19 -10.07
CA SER A 30 2.50 -2.79 -8.89
C SER A 30 2.66 -4.31 -8.97
N PRO A 31 3.32 -4.91 -7.98
CA PRO A 31 3.54 -6.35 -7.94
C PRO A 31 2.19 -7.07 -7.90
N PRO A 32 2.04 -8.23 -8.56
CA PRO A 32 0.82 -9.02 -8.50
C PRO A 32 0.71 -9.65 -7.10
N TYR A 33 0.16 -8.92 -6.14
CA TYR A 33 -0.14 -9.47 -4.83
C TYR A 33 -1.44 -10.27 -4.86
N ASP A 34 -1.41 -11.45 -4.25
CA ASP A 34 -2.61 -12.25 -4.01
C ASP A 34 -3.46 -11.55 -2.92
N PRO A 35 -4.71 -11.14 -3.24
CA PRO A 35 -5.58 -10.49 -2.27
C PRO A 35 -5.89 -11.36 -1.04
N GLU A 36 -5.85 -12.69 -1.16
CA GLU A 36 -6.05 -13.59 -0.01
C GLU A 36 -4.89 -13.48 0.99
N VAL A 37 -3.65 -13.40 0.50
CA VAL A 37 -2.45 -13.27 1.35
C VAL A 37 -2.43 -11.91 2.04
N ALA A 38 -2.76 -10.84 1.31
CA ALA A 38 -2.87 -9.49 1.89
C ALA A 38 -3.92 -9.45 3.01
N HIS A 39 -5.07 -10.08 2.78
CA HIS A 39 -6.12 -10.18 3.79
C HIS A 39 -5.69 -10.99 5.02
N GLU A 40 -4.98 -12.11 4.84
CA GLU A 40 -4.46 -12.91 5.96
C GLU A 40 -3.50 -12.10 6.83
N PHE A 41 -2.62 -11.31 6.22
CA PHE A 41 -1.66 -10.47 6.92
C PHE A 41 -2.35 -9.36 7.72
N ALA A 42 -3.32 -8.67 7.10
CA ALA A 42 -4.13 -7.65 7.79
C ALA A 42 -4.87 -8.26 8.99
N HIS A 43 -5.53 -9.41 8.82
CA HIS A 43 -6.25 -10.09 9.90
C HIS A 43 -5.32 -10.64 10.99
N TYR A 44 -4.09 -11.02 10.64
CA TYR A 44 -3.07 -11.42 11.62
C TYR A 44 -2.60 -10.23 12.46
N PHE A 45 -2.39 -9.06 11.84
CA PHE A 45 -2.07 -7.83 12.55
C PHE A 45 -3.21 -7.37 13.46
N GLU A 46 -4.44 -7.31 12.93
CA GLU A 46 -5.63 -6.86 13.66
C GLU A 46 -5.82 -7.63 14.96
N ARG A 47 -5.83 -8.98 14.90
CA ARG A 47 -5.97 -9.84 16.08
C ARG A 47 -4.92 -9.58 17.16
N ARG A 48 -3.70 -9.21 16.74
CA ARG A 48 -2.58 -8.94 17.66
C ARG A 48 -2.65 -7.53 18.23
N CYS A 49 -3.07 -6.58 17.41
CA CYS A 49 -3.20 -5.17 17.76
C CYS A 49 -4.36 -4.95 18.74
N VAL A 50 -5.54 -5.53 18.50
CA VAL A 50 -6.72 -5.38 19.38
C VAL A 50 -6.47 -5.98 20.77
N GLY A 51 -5.51 -6.90 20.91
CA GLY A 51 -5.07 -7.39 22.21
C GLY A 51 -4.24 -6.39 23.04
N GLN A 52 -3.82 -5.27 22.45
CA GLN A 52 -2.89 -4.30 23.04
C GLN A 52 -3.30 -2.83 22.88
N HIS A 53 -4.15 -2.53 21.90
CA HIS A 53 -4.63 -1.19 21.54
C HIS A 53 -6.14 -1.22 21.25
N ASP A 54 -6.77 -0.05 21.26
CA ASP A 54 -8.17 0.09 20.86
C ASP A 54 -8.37 -0.31 19.38
N GLU A 55 -9.53 -0.90 19.09
CA GLU A 55 -9.90 -1.36 17.75
C GLU A 55 -9.81 -0.24 16.70
N SER A 56 -10.18 0.99 17.07
CA SER A 56 -10.10 2.15 16.19
C SER A 56 -8.66 2.49 15.77
N VAL A 57 -7.69 2.33 16.67
CA VAL A 57 -6.26 2.55 16.39
C VAL A 57 -5.74 1.50 15.43
N CYS A 58 -6.14 0.25 15.62
CA CYS A 58 -5.75 -0.86 14.76
C CYS A 58 -6.34 -0.72 13.36
N ALA A 59 -7.63 -0.34 13.26
CA ALA A 59 -8.30 -0.10 11.99
C ALA A 59 -7.67 1.07 11.22
N ASP A 60 -7.33 2.16 11.90
CA ASP A 60 -6.65 3.32 11.28
C ASP A 60 -5.25 2.95 10.77
N ALA A 61 -4.49 2.18 11.56
CA ALA A 61 -3.18 1.67 11.14
C ALA A 61 -3.27 0.76 9.90
N ILE A 62 -4.27 -0.14 9.83
CA ILE A 62 -4.50 -0.97 8.63
C ILE A 62 -4.86 -0.09 7.43
N GLY A 63 -5.79 0.85 7.59
CA GLY A 63 -6.25 1.71 6.51
C GLY A 63 -5.14 2.58 5.90
N SER A 64 -4.16 3.00 6.71
CA SER A 64 -3.09 3.90 6.31
C SER A 64 -1.78 3.21 5.92
N HIS A 65 -1.43 2.10 6.57
CA HIS A 65 -0.10 1.49 6.45
C HIS A 65 -0.09 0.06 5.89
N HIS A 66 -1.23 -0.60 5.70
CA HIS A 66 -1.26 -1.97 5.20
C HIS A 66 -0.56 -2.12 3.85
N ARG A 67 -0.97 -1.36 2.83
CA ARG A 67 -0.40 -1.42 1.48
C ARG A 67 1.11 -1.12 1.43
N PRO A 68 1.62 -0.01 2.01
CA PRO A 68 3.06 0.25 1.98
C PRO A 68 3.87 -0.80 2.75
N CYS A 69 3.42 -1.25 3.92
CA CYS A 69 4.11 -2.29 4.67
C CYS A 69 4.07 -3.66 3.96
N PHE A 70 2.99 -3.95 3.24
CA PHE A 70 2.87 -5.19 2.47
C PHE A 70 3.81 -5.19 1.27
N ASN A 71 3.96 -4.04 0.60
CA ASN A 71 4.96 -3.87 -0.47
C ASN A 71 6.40 -4.00 0.06
N GLU A 72 6.68 -3.48 1.25
CA GLU A 72 8.01 -3.61 1.88
C GLU A 72 8.34 -5.06 2.26
N ALA A 73 7.31 -5.83 2.63
CA ALA A 73 7.45 -7.23 2.98
C ALA A 73 7.67 -8.15 1.77
N MET A 74 7.56 -7.66 0.54
CA MET A 74 7.74 -8.51 -0.62
C MET A 74 9.15 -9.05 -0.75
N VAL A 75 9.26 -10.37 -0.92
CA VAL A 75 10.53 -11.03 -1.16
C VAL A 75 10.80 -11.02 -2.67
N MET A 76 12.01 -10.65 -3.07
CA MET A 76 12.44 -10.82 -4.46
C MET A 76 13.07 -12.21 -4.63
N ASN A 77 12.76 -12.89 -5.72
CA ASN A 77 13.39 -14.17 -6.05
C ASN A 77 14.87 -13.95 -6.46
N GLU A 78 15.63 -15.04 -6.62
CA GLU A 78 17.04 -14.97 -7.03
C GLU A 78 17.25 -14.33 -8.43
N ALA A 79 16.20 -14.25 -9.24
CA ALA A 79 16.22 -13.61 -10.56
C ALA A 79 16.00 -12.09 -10.50
N GLY A 80 15.69 -11.52 -9.32
CA GLY A 80 15.38 -10.11 -9.16
C GLY A 80 13.96 -9.74 -9.60
N ASP A 81 13.06 -10.72 -9.74
CA ASP A 81 11.63 -10.48 -9.89
C ASP A 81 10.96 -10.50 -8.51
N PHE A 82 9.86 -9.77 -8.35
CA PHE A 82 9.03 -9.88 -7.15
C PHE A 82 8.50 -11.31 -7.03
N ALA A 83 8.91 -12.03 -6.00
CA ALA A 83 8.32 -13.32 -5.69
C ALA A 83 6.90 -13.09 -5.18
N VAL A 84 6.00 -14.06 -5.41
CA VAL A 84 4.66 -14.08 -4.80
C VAL A 84 4.77 -14.53 -3.33
N ASP A 85 5.78 -14.06 -2.61
CA ASP A 85 6.02 -14.41 -1.21
C ASP A 85 6.34 -13.14 -0.41
N HIS A 86 5.88 -13.13 0.84
CA HIS A 86 5.94 -11.96 1.71
C HIS A 86 6.56 -12.34 3.05
N ASP A 87 7.58 -11.60 3.47
CA ASP A 87 8.18 -11.72 4.79
C ASP A 87 7.21 -11.15 5.85
N ARG A 88 6.58 -12.07 6.57
CA ARG A 88 5.63 -11.75 7.64
C ARG A 88 6.26 -10.95 8.77
N GLU A 89 7.53 -11.15 9.08
CA GLU A 89 8.20 -10.41 10.15
C GLU A 89 8.46 -8.95 9.75
N VAL A 90 8.89 -8.73 8.51
CA VAL A 90 9.06 -7.38 7.94
C VAL A 90 7.74 -6.64 7.96
N TYR A 91 6.66 -7.26 7.45
CA TYR A 91 5.32 -6.68 7.47
C TYR A 91 4.89 -6.27 8.89
N MET A 92 5.02 -7.19 9.86
CA MET A 92 4.57 -6.93 11.23
C MET A 92 5.43 -5.88 11.93
N THR A 93 6.71 -5.78 11.59
CA THR A 93 7.61 -4.75 12.14
C THR A 93 7.24 -3.38 11.62
N CYS A 94 6.98 -3.25 10.31
CA CYS A 94 6.50 -2.01 9.70
C CYS A 94 5.16 -1.57 10.30
N MET A 95 4.18 -2.48 10.40
CA MET A 95 2.87 -2.16 10.97
C MET A 95 2.93 -1.75 12.44
N ARG A 96 3.82 -2.35 13.25
CA ARG A 96 4.02 -1.93 14.66
C ARG A 96 4.66 -0.56 14.77
N ALA A 97 5.56 -0.21 13.85
CA ALA A 97 6.17 1.12 13.84
C ALA A 97 5.15 2.24 13.56
N ALA A 98 4.05 1.90 12.87
CA ALA A 98 2.93 2.80 12.62
C ALA A 98 1.98 2.97 13.83
N LEU A 99 2.09 2.11 14.84
CA LEU A 99 1.24 2.21 16.03
C LEU A 99 1.73 3.31 16.98
N PRO A 100 0.82 3.97 17.72
CA PRO A 100 1.20 4.89 18.78
C PRO A 100 2.06 4.16 19.81
N GLN A 101 3.26 4.68 20.05
CA GLN A 101 4.11 4.19 21.15
C GLN A 101 3.36 4.41 22.47
N PRO A 102 3.31 3.42 23.38
CA PRO A 102 2.84 3.68 24.73
C PRO A 102 3.69 4.79 25.32
N ALA A 103 3.05 5.84 25.83
CA ALA A 103 3.77 6.96 26.44
C ALA A 103 4.74 6.39 27.48
N ALA A 104 6.04 6.62 27.29
CA ALA A 104 7.05 6.27 28.28
C ALA A 104 6.64 6.93 29.59
N THR A 105 6.13 6.13 30.52
CA THR A 105 5.75 6.63 31.84
C THR A 105 7.07 6.88 32.57
N PRO A 106 7.37 8.12 32.99
CA PRO A 106 8.62 8.46 33.65
C PRO A 106 8.77 7.76 35.01
#